data_AF-A0A1F4Z3Y8-F1
#
_entry.id   AF-A0A1F4Z3Y8-F1
#
_cell.length_a   1.000
_cell.length_b   1.000
_cell.length_c   1.000
_cell.angle_alpha   90.00
_cell.angle_beta   90.00
_cell.angle_gamma   90.00
#
_symmetry.space_group_name_H-M   'P 1'
#
loop_
_entity.id
_entity.type
_entity.pdbx_description
1 polymer ?
#
loop_
_entity_poly.entity_id
_entity_poly.type
_entity_poly.pdbx_seq_one_letter_code
_entity_poly.pdbx_strand_id
1 'polypeptide(L)'
;MDKSKLTRLKDLEAKLAKYKPIYLEKKRVFRGVSHENALAELRYTQFMVYKDLVEGLEKEIRAVKASEKSGGGGMKVGPGSR
;
A
#
# COMPACT_ATOMS: atom_id res chain seq x y z
N MET A 1 10.31 17.45 -1.66
CA MET A 1 8.95 16.91 -1.72
C MET A 1 7.98 17.91 -2.33
N ASP A 2 7.51 17.63 -3.55
CA ASP A 2 6.53 18.48 -4.23
C ASP A 2 5.23 18.56 -3.41
N LYS A 3 4.59 19.73 -3.33
CA LYS A 3 3.32 19.90 -2.58
C LYS A 3 2.26 18.88 -3.02
N SER A 4 2.18 18.57 -4.31
CA SER A 4 1.27 17.57 -4.87
C SER A 4 1.57 16.14 -4.36
N LYS A 5 2.86 15.76 -4.26
CA LYS A 5 3.28 14.45 -3.74
C LYS A 5 3.01 14.31 -2.24
N LEU A 6 3.16 15.40 -1.48
CA LEU A 6 2.82 15.42 -0.06
C LEU A 6 1.32 15.25 0.18
N THR A 7 0.48 15.93 -0.59
CA THR A 7 -0.97 15.73 -0.54
C THR A 7 -1.34 14.30 -0.88
N ARG A 8 -0.81 13.77 -2.00
CA ARG A 8 -1.05 12.38 -2.39
C ARG A 8 -0.60 11.38 -1.33
N LEU A 9 0.57 11.58 -0.72
CA LEU A 9 1.05 10.69 0.33
C LEU A 9 0.13 10.70 1.55
N LYS A 10 -0.31 11.87 1.99
CA LYS A 10 -1.26 12.02 3.09
C LYS A 10 -2.60 11.33 2.78
N ASP A 11 -3.09 11.47 1.56
CA ASP A 11 -4.34 10.84 1.13
C ASP A 11 -4.22 9.31 1.12
N LEU A 12 -3.09 8.77 0.65
CA LEU A 12 -2.81 7.35 0.66
C LEU A 12 -2.69 6.80 2.09
N GLU A 13 -1.99 7.51 2.97
CA GLU A 13 -1.85 7.15 4.38
C GLU A 13 -3.19 7.21 5.12
N ALA A 14 -4.04 8.21 4.84
CA ALA A 14 -5.39 8.30 5.40
C ALA A 14 -6.29 7.16 4.92
N LYS A 15 -6.24 6.81 3.62
CA LYS A 15 -6.96 5.64 3.07
C LYS A 15 -6.46 4.35 3.71
N LEU A 16 -5.15 4.19 3.87
CA LEU A 16 -4.57 3.02 4.52
C LEU A 16 -5.05 2.91 5.98
N ALA A 17 -5.01 4.00 6.73
CA ALA A 17 -5.50 4.04 8.11
C ALA A 17 -6.99 3.67 8.23
N LYS A 18 -7.80 4.05 7.23
CA LYS A 18 -9.23 3.69 7.16
C LYS A 18 -9.45 2.21 6.85
N TYR A 19 -8.78 1.65 5.85
CA TYR A 19 -9.10 0.32 5.32
C TYR A 19 -8.31 -0.83 5.96
N LYS A 20 -7.11 -0.56 6.49
CA LYS A 20 -6.29 -1.56 7.20
C LYS A 20 -7.01 -2.23 8.38
N PRO A 21 -7.72 -1.53 9.29
CA PRO A 21 -8.45 -2.20 10.36
C PRO A 21 -9.56 -3.12 9.83
N ILE A 22 -10.26 -2.71 8.77
CA ILE A 22 -11.32 -3.52 8.13
C ILE A 22 -10.73 -4.80 7.53
N TYR A 23 -9.60 -4.70 6.83
CA TYR A 23 -8.87 -5.87 6.32
C TYR A 23 -8.51 -6.84 7.46
N LEU A 24 -7.97 -6.34 8.57
CA LEU A 24 -7.57 -7.17 9.71
C LEU A 24 -8.77 -7.87 10.35
N GLU A 25 -9.90 -7.19 10.47
CA GLU A 25 -11.14 -7.77 10.96
C GLU A 25 -11.62 -8.90 10.05
N LYS A 26 -11.70 -8.64 8.74
CA LYS A 26 -12.11 -9.64 7.74
C LYS A 26 -11.16 -10.84 7.71
N LYS A 27 -9.86 -10.60 7.84
CA LYS A 27 -8.83 -11.65 7.95
C LYS A 27 -9.03 -12.54 9.17
N ARG A 28 -9.39 -11.94 10.31
CA ARG A 28 -9.66 -12.69 11.56
C ARG A 28 -10.86 -13.61 11.40
N VAL A 29 -11.93 -13.14 10.77
CA VAL A 29 -13.15 -13.92 10.50
C VAL A 29 -12.89 -15.03 9.47
N PHE A 30 -11.92 -14.86 8.58
CA PHE A 30 -11.59 -15.83 7.54
C PHE A 30 -10.81 -17.06 8.04
N ARG A 31 -10.06 -16.95 9.16
CA ARG A 31 -9.33 -18.10 9.72
C ARG A 31 -10.31 -19.17 10.23
N GLY A 32 -10.37 -20.31 9.54
CA GLY A 32 -11.09 -21.50 9.97
C GLY A 32 -12.49 -21.70 9.36
N VAL A 33 -12.84 -20.98 8.29
CA VAL A 33 -14.12 -21.18 7.60
C VAL A 33 -13.95 -22.15 6.42
N SER A 34 -14.59 -23.32 6.48
CA SER A 34 -14.76 -24.19 5.31
C SER A 34 -15.61 -23.48 4.26
N HIS A 35 -15.13 -23.45 3.01
CA HIS A 35 -15.75 -22.72 1.90
C HIS A 35 -16.89 -23.53 1.28
N GLU A 36 -17.81 -24.03 2.10
CA GLU A 36 -18.82 -25.00 1.66
C GLU A 36 -20.21 -24.36 1.47
N ASN A 37 -20.32 -23.04 1.67
CA ASN A 37 -21.57 -22.30 1.47
C ASN A 37 -21.35 -20.92 0.85
N ALA A 38 -22.39 -20.40 0.19
CA ALA A 38 -22.38 -19.10 -0.49
C ALA A 38 -21.96 -17.93 0.42
N LEU A 39 -22.24 -18.02 1.72
CA LEU A 39 -21.83 -17.02 2.70
C LEU A 39 -20.31 -17.01 2.92
N ALA A 40 -19.67 -18.18 2.91
CA ALA A 40 -18.22 -18.31 3.00
C ALA A 40 -17.54 -17.73 1.75
N GLU A 41 -18.07 -18.00 0.55
CA GLU A 41 -17.56 -17.41 -0.71
C GLU A 41 -17.71 -15.88 -0.73
N LEU A 42 -18.83 -15.35 -0.25
CA LEU A 42 -19.03 -13.91 -0.14
C LEU A 42 -18.01 -13.27 0.80
N ARG A 43 -17.76 -13.90 1.96
CA ARG A 43 -16.76 -13.46 2.94
C ARG A 43 -15.34 -13.53 2.38
N TYR A 44 -15.01 -14.59 1.63
CA TYR A 44 -13.75 -14.71 0.93
C TYR A 44 -13.55 -13.57 -0.07
N THR A 45 -14.55 -13.32 -0.91
CA THR A 45 -14.52 -12.23 -1.90
C THR A 45 -14.31 -10.87 -1.23
N GLN A 46 -15.05 -10.59 -0.16
CA GLN A 46 -14.87 -9.36 0.62
C GLN A 46 -13.46 -9.26 1.19
N PHE A 47 -12.94 -10.34 1.77
CA PHE A 47 -11.58 -10.37 2.29
C PHE A 47 -10.53 -10.07 1.21
N MET A 48 -10.66 -10.69 0.04
CA MET A 48 -9.75 -10.49 -1.09
C MET A 48 -9.75 -9.04 -1.59
N VAL A 49 -10.92 -8.40 -1.70
CA VAL A 49 -11.03 -6.98 -2.08
C VAL A 49 -10.28 -6.09 -1.09
N TYR A 50 -10.46 -6.30 0.21
CA TYR A 50 -9.76 -5.50 1.22
C TYR A 50 -8.25 -5.80 1.28
N LYS A 51 -7.85 -7.05 1.04
CA LYS A 51 -6.45 -7.45 0.92
C LYS A 51 -5.78 -6.69 -0.23
N ASP A 52 -6.36 -6.75 -1.41
CA ASP A 52 -5.79 -6.13 -2.62
C ASP A 52 -5.74 -4.60 -2.48
N LEU A 53 -6.77 -3.99 -1.89
CA LEU A 53 -6.80 -2.56 -1.59
C LEU A 53 -5.65 -2.15 -0.66
N VAL A 54 -5.47 -2.86 0.47
CA VAL A 54 -4.43 -2.55 1.45
C VAL A 54 -3.04 -2.77 0.87
N GLU A 55 -2.81 -3.91 0.20
CA GLU A 55 -1.53 -4.21 -0.45
C GLU A 55 -1.20 -3.20 -1.55
N GLY A 56 -2.20 -2.75 -2.32
CA GLY A 56 -2.06 -1.69 -3.32
C GLY A 56 -1.63 -0.36 -2.71
N LEU A 57 -2.33 0.08 -1.65
CA LEU A 57 -1.99 1.30 -0.91
C LEU A 57 -0.57 1.24 -0.32
N GLU A 58 -0.18 0.12 0.29
CA GLU A 58 1.17 -0.05 0.86
C GLU A 58 2.27 -0.07 -0.22
N LYS A 59 1.99 -0.63 -1.42
CA LYS A 59 2.91 -0.57 -2.56
C LYS A 59 3.06 0.86 -3.07
N GLU A 60 1.96 1.59 -3.22
CA GLU A 60 1.98 2.97 -3.73
C GLU A 60 2.69 3.91 -2.76
N ILE A 61 2.42 3.81 -1.46
CA ILE A 61 3.11 4.59 -0.41
C ILE A 61 4.62 4.32 -0.47
N ARG A 62 5.03 3.06 -0.62
CA ARG A 62 6.46 2.70 -0.77
C ARG A 62 7.06 3.32 -2.03
N ALA A 63 6.37 3.27 -3.16
CA ALA A 63 6.85 3.85 -4.41
C ALA A 63 7.02 5.38 -4.30
N VAL A 64 6.04 6.08 -3.71
CA VAL A 64 6.13 7.53 -3.47
C VAL A 64 7.30 7.85 -2.54
N LYS A 65 7.46 7.12 -1.42
CA LYS A 65 8.58 7.30 -0.48
C LYS A 65 9.95 6.97 -1.10
N ALA A 66 10.03 5.95 -1.96
CA ALA A 66 11.26 5.58 -2.64
C ALA A 66 11.68 6.63 -3.67
N SER A 67 10.71 7.19 -4.41
CA SER A 67 10.96 8.25 -5.40
C SER A 67 11.57 9.52 -4.78
N GLU A 68 11.26 9.82 -3.51
CA GLU A 68 11.89 10.91 -2.76
C GLU A 68 13.35 10.60 -2.39
N LYS A 69 13.68 9.34 -2.07
CA LYS A 69 15.05 8.95 -1.70
C LYS A 69 16.01 8.92 -2.89
N SER A 70 15.52 8.60 -4.09
CA SER A 70 16.32 8.62 -5.33
C SER A 70 16.64 10.02 -5.85
N GLY A 71 16.00 11.08 -5.33
CA GLY A 71 16.27 12.48 -5.69
C GLY A 71 17.45 13.14 -4.96
N GLY A 72 18.15 12.41 -4.07
CA GLY A 72 19.25 12.94 -3.25
C GLY A 72 20.64 12.34 -3.54
N GLY A 73 20.81 11.62 -4.64
CA GLY A 73 22.09 11.02 -5.05
C GLY A 73 22.92 11.99 -5.90
N GLY A 74 23.95 12.57 -5.29
CA GLY A 74 24.78 13.62 -5.86
C GLY A 74 25.43 13.32 -7.21
N MET A 75 25.44 14.34 -8.05
CA MET A 75 26.32 14.47 -9.20
C MET A 75 27.78 14.41 -8.73
N LYS A 76 28.45 13.26 -8.85
CA LYS A 76 29.93 13.23 -8.83
C LYS A 76 30.42 13.53 -10.24
N VAL A 77 30.61 14.82 -10.52
CA VAL A 77 31.53 15.26 -11.59
C VAL A 77 32.94 14.87 -11.16
N GLY A 78 33.45 13.75 -11.68
CA GLY A 78 34.86 13.43 -11.58
C GLY A 78 35.66 14.36 -12.49
N PRO A 79 36.75 15.00 -12.02
CA PRO A 79 37.55 15.86 -12.88
C PRO A 79 38.21 14.99 -13.96
N GLY A 80 38.10 15.45 -15.20
CA GLY A 80 38.79 14.86 -16.34
C GLY A 80 40.28 14.70 -16.05
N SER A 81 40.81 13.54 -16.37
CA SER A 81 42.24 13.32 -16.51
C SER A 81 42.54 13.03 -17.98
N ARG A 82 43.62 13.66 -18.42
CA ARG A 82 44.07 13.95 -19.79
C ARG A 82 44.17 12.74 -20.71
#